data_AF-A0A4Q6AL06-F1
#
_entry.id   AF-A0A4Q6AL06-F1
#
_cell.length_a   1.000
_cell.length_b   1.000
_cell.length_c   1.000
_cell.angle_alpha   90.00
_cell.angle_beta   90.00
_cell.angle_gamma   90.00
#
_symmetry.space_group_name_H-M   'P 1'
#
loop_
_entity.id
_entity.type
_entity.pdbx_description
1 polymer ?
#
loop_
_entity_poly.entity_id
_entity_poly.type
_entity_poly.pdbx_seq_one_letter_code
_entity_poly.pdbx_strand_id
1 'polypeptide(L)'
;MTKITIEATVAAPSKKVWEYWTKPEHITKWNFASPDWQCPKASNDLRVGGKYAARMEAKDGSFGFEFEAVYSEVVDQKRMT
;
A
#
# COMPACT_ATOMS: atom_id res chain seq x y z
N MET A 1 -10.92 -1.28 -20.96
CA MET A 1 -10.19 -1.50 -19.68
C MET A 1 -10.74 -2.76 -19.04
N THR A 2 -9.89 -3.75 -18.81
CA THR A 2 -10.27 -4.96 -18.06
C THR A 2 -10.03 -4.69 -16.58
N LYS A 3 -11.05 -4.88 -15.75
CA LYS A 3 -10.95 -4.72 -14.29
C LYS A 3 -10.65 -6.08 -13.67
N ILE A 4 -9.74 -6.10 -12.70
CA ILE A 4 -9.45 -7.27 -11.88
C ILE A 4 -10.03 -6.98 -10.49
N THR A 5 -10.79 -7.94 -9.94
CA THR A 5 -11.33 -7.86 -8.58
C THR A 5 -10.61 -8.87 -7.69
N ILE A 6 -10.13 -8.42 -6.54
CA ILE A 6 -9.48 -9.25 -5.53
C ILE A 6 -10.21 -9.00 -4.20
N GLU A 7 -10.55 -10.07 -3.50
CA GLU A 7 -11.26 -10.02 -2.21
C GLU A 7 -10.53 -10.89 -1.17
N ALA A 8 -10.46 -10.40 0.07
CA ALA A 8 -9.90 -11.13 1.19
C ALA A 8 -10.64 -10.78 2.49
N THR A 9 -10.95 -11.80 3.30
CA THR A 9 -11.56 -11.60 4.62
C THR A 9 -10.45 -11.51 5.67
N VAL A 10 -10.39 -10.37 6.37
CA VAL A 10 -9.42 -10.14 7.45
C VAL A 10 -10.13 -10.20 8.80
N ALA A 11 -9.74 -11.15 9.65
CA ALA A 11 -10.29 -11.33 10.98
C ALA A 11 -9.73 -10.31 11.99
N ALA A 12 -9.99 -9.02 11.75
CA ALA A 12 -9.58 -7.91 12.61
C ALA A 12 -10.56 -6.73 12.52
N PRO A 13 -10.62 -5.85 13.53
CA PRO A 13 -11.44 -4.63 13.45
C PRO A 13 -11.02 -3.73 12.27
N SER A 14 -11.99 -3.13 11.58
CA SER A 14 -11.77 -2.28 10.40
C SER A 14 -10.75 -1.17 10.63
N LYS A 15 -10.78 -0.53 11.81
CA LYS A 15 -9.80 0.48 12.21
C LYS A 15 -8.36 -0.04 12.16
N LYS A 16 -8.12 -1.25 12.68
CA LYS A 16 -6.78 -1.86 12.68
C LYS A 16 -6.34 -2.18 11.26
N VAL A 17 -7.24 -2.73 10.44
CA VAL A 17 -6.96 -3.03 9.03
C VAL A 17 -6.60 -1.74 8.29
N TRP A 18 -7.39 -0.68 8.47
CA TRP A 18 -7.16 0.62 7.85
C TRP A 18 -5.82 1.22 8.24
N GLU A 19 -5.47 1.22 9.53
CA GLU A 19 -4.16 1.71 9.98
C GLU A 19 -3.01 0.92 9.37
N TYR A 20 -3.09 -0.41 9.32
CA TYR A 20 -2.02 -1.26 8.75
C TYR A 20 -1.91 -1.13 7.23
N TRP A 21 -3.01 -0.84 6.56
CA TRP A 21 -3.05 -0.65 5.12
C TRP A 21 -2.54 0.73 4.69
N THR A 22 -2.67 1.76 5.55
CA THR A 22 -2.43 3.15 5.17
C THR A 22 -1.21 3.78 5.81
N LYS A 23 -0.75 3.33 6.97
CA LYS A 23 0.40 3.94 7.65
C LYS A 23 1.73 3.46 7.07
N PRO A 24 2.67 4.35 6.72
CA PRO A 24 3.96 3.98 6.13
C PRO A 24 4.75 2.92 6.90
N GLU A 25 4.77 3.01 8.23
CA GLU A 25 5.46 2.06 9.11
C GLU A 25 4.92 0.63 8.99
N HIS A 26 3.66 0.47 8.59
CA HIS A 26 3.04 -0.82 8.35
C HIS A 26 3.16 -1.26 6.89
N ILE A 27 3.02 -0.36 5.93
CA ILE A 27 3.17 -0.64 4.48
C ILE A 27 4.52 -1.29 4.18
N THR A 28 5.60 -0.81 4.81
CA THR A 28 6.95 -1.39 4.64
C THR A 28 7.07 -2.86 5.08
N LYS A 29 6.08 -3.39 5.80
CA LYS A 29 6.07 -4.76 6.33
C LYS A 29 5.28 -5.76 5.50
N TRP A 30 4.47 -5.31 4.53
CA TRP A 30 3.63 -6.21 3.73
C TRP A 30 3.68 -5.93 2.23
N ASN A 31 4.03 -4.72 1.79
CA ASN A 31 3.98 -4.34 0.38
C ASN A 31 5.21 -4.85 -0.40
N PHE A 32 5.34 -6.17 -0.57
CA PHE A 32 6.39 -6.80 -1.38
C PHE A 32 5.86 -8.06 -2.09
N ALA A 33 6.44 -8.38 -3.25
CA ALA A 33 5.93 -9.44 -4.13
C ALA A 33 6.21 -10.86 -3.61
N SER A 34 7.35 -11.07 -2.93
CA SER A 34 7.79 -12.39 -2.44
C SER A 34 8.81 -12.25 -1.31
N PRO A 35 9.23 -13.34 -0.64
CA PRO A 35 10.24 -13.31 0.42
C PRO A 35 11.60 -12.73 0.00
N ASP A 36 11.93 -12.76 -1.29
CA ASP A 36 13.19 -12.22 -1.83
C ASP A 36 13.11 -10.71 -2.12
N TRP A 37 11.94 -10.12 -1.93
CA TRP A 37 11.67 -8.70 -2.11
C TRP A 37 11.40 -8.01 -0.78
N GLN A 38 11.54 -6.68 -0.80
CA GLN A 38 11.28 -5.82 0.34
C GLN A 38 10.69 -4.47 -0.07
N CYS A 39 10.12 -3.77 0.92
CA CYS A 39 9.64 -2.40 0.79
C CYS A 39 10.41 -1.51 1.78
N PRO A 40 11.56 -0.93 1.37
CA PRO A 40 12.40 -0.17 2.28
C PRO A 40 11.79 1.17 2.69
N LYS A 41 10.88 1.73 1.88
CA LYS A 41 10.29 3.05 2.11
C LYS A 41 8.86 3.12 1.59
N ALA A 42 8.01 3.76 2.37
CA ALA A 42 6.68 4.20 1.94
C ALA A 42 6.41 5.62 2.47
N SER A 43 5.54 6.34 1.79
CA SER A 43 4.95 7.60 2.25
C SER A 43 3.50 7.64 1.81
N ASN A 44 2.61 8.15 2.67
CA ASN A 44 1.19 8.17 2.37
C ASN A 44 0.52 9.45 2.88
N ASP A 45 0.17 10.36 1.98
CA ASP A 45 -0.67 11.53 2.25
C ASP A 45 -2.13 11.17 1.96
N LEU A 46 -2.79 10.53 2.94
CA LEU A 46 -4.12 9.95 2.79
C LEU A 46 -5.23 11.02 2.85
N ARG A 47 -5.38 11.76 1.75
CA ARG A 47 -6.45 12.72 1.49
C ARG A 47 -6.68 12.82 -0.01
N VAL A 48 -7.84 13.34 -0.44
CA VAL A 48 -8.10 13.61 -1.86
C VAL A 48 -7.02 14.56 -2.42
N GLY A 49 -6.43 14.18 -3.55
CA GLY A 49 -5.29 14.86 -4.18
C GLY A 49 -3.93 14.60 -3.51
N GLY A 50 -3.91 13.87 -2.39
CA GLY A 50 -2.69 13.44 -1.71
C GLY A 50 -2.02 12.28 -2.44
N LYS A 51 -0.71 12.14 -2.21
CA LYS A 51 0.16 11.17 -2.90
C LYS A 51 0.46 9.96 -2.03
N TYR A 52 0.31 8.78 -2.61
CA TYR A 52 0.90 7.53 -2.13
C TYR A 52 2.20 7.27 -2.90
N ALA A 53 3.25 6.86 -2.19
CA ALA A 53 4.48 6.35 -2.81
C ALA A 53 5.06 5.20 -2.00
N ALA A 54 5.55 4.16 -2.68
CA ALA A 54 6.26 3.05 -2.06
C ALA A 54 7.37 2.53 -2.97
N ARG A 55 8.56 2.34 -2.39
CA ARG A 55 9.69 1.68 -3.05
C ARG A 55 9.57 0.18 -2.84
N MET A 56 9.64 -0.60 -3.92
CA MET A 56 9.73 -2.05 -3.85
C MET A 56 10.99 -2.52 -4.58
N GLU A 57 11.77 -3.40 -3.96
CA GLU A 57 13.06 -3.84 -4.50
C GLU A 57 13.45 -5.24 -4.06
N ALA A 58 14.28 -5.90 -4.89
CA ALA A 58 14.89 -7.17 -4.55
C ALA A 58 15.93 -6.97 -3.44
N LYS A 59 15.97 -7.90 -2.48
CA LYS A 59 16.88 -7.81 -1.31
C LYS A 59 18.36 -7.90 -1.67
N ASP A 60 18.67 -8.49 -2.82
CA ASP A 60 20.04 -8.56 -3.35
C ASP A 60 20.49 -7.25 -4.04
N GLY A 61 19.60 -6.25 -4.13
CA GLY A 61 19.87 -4.96 -4.75
C GLY A 61 19.91 -4.97 -6.28
N SER A 62 19.58 -6.10 -6.92
CA SER A 62 19.64 -6.25 -8.39
C SER A 62 18.65 -5.35 -9.13
N PHE A 63 17.48 -5.11 -8.54
CA PHE A 63 16.41 -4.33 -9.16
C PHE A 63 15.47 -3.72 -8.12
N GLY A 64 14.85 -2.60 -8.48
CA GLY A 64 13.71 -2.07 -7.75
C GLY A 64 13.13 -0.85 -8.41
N PHE A 65 11.94 -0.47 -7.97
CA PHE A 65 11.16 0.59 -8.58
C PHE A 65 10.25 1.29 -7.56
N GLU A 66 9.81 2.49 -7.90
CA GLU A 66 8.90 3.29 -7.07
C GLU A 66 7.49 3.24 -7.68
N PHE A 67 6.52 2.85 -6.87
CA PHE A 67 5.11 2.96 -7.17
C PHE A 67 4.58 4.28 -6.64
N GLU A 68 3.83 5.00 -7.47
CA GLU A 68 3.18 6.25 -7.07
C GLU A 68 1.71 6.25 -7.48
N ALA A 69 0.87 6.87 -6.67
CA ALA A 69 -0.54 7.09 -6.96
C ALA A 69 -1.03 8.40 -6.33
N VAL A 70 -2.14 8.94 -6.85
CA VAL A 70 -2.82 10.12 -6.30
C VAL A 70 -4.25 9.73 -5.98
N TYR A 71 -4.69 10.01 -4.75
CA TYR A 71 -6.04 9.68 -4.32
C TYR A 71 -7.08 10.57 -5.00
N SER A 72 -8.08 9.95 -5.60
CA SER A 72 -9.28 10.57 -6.16
C SER A 72 -10.43 10.59 -5.14
N GLU A 73 -10.50 9.61 -4.24
CA GLU A 73 -11.49 9.53 -3.17
C GLU A 73 -10.87 8.99 -1.88
N VAL A 74 -11.29 9.54 -0.73
CA VAL A 74 -10.97 8.98 0.59
C VAL A 74 -12.20 9.08 1.50
N VAL A 75 -12.74 7.93 1.88
CA VAL A 75 -13.77 7.76 2.91
C VAL A 75 -13.16 6.95 4.04
N ASP A 76 -12.86 7.61 5.16
CA ASP A 76 -12.12 7.01 6.27
C ASP A 76 -12.69 5.66 6.71
N GLN A 77 -11.81 4.67 6.84
CA GLN A 77 -12.11 3.29 7.24
C GLN A 77 -13.12 2.55 6.35
N LYS A 78 -13.39 3.03 5.13
CA LYS A 78 -14.36 2.44 4.20
C LYS A 78 -13.86 2.28 2.78
N ARG A 79 -13.29 3.33 2.18
CA ARG A 79 -12.93 3.35 0.74
C ARG A 79 -11.83 4.34 0.44
N MET A 80 -10.93 3.99 -0.47
CA MET A 80 -9.97 4.91 -1.11
C MET A 80 -9.79 4.49 -2.57
N THR A 81 -9.65 5.44 -3.49
CA THR A 81 -9.38 5.19 -4.92
C THR A 81 -8.36 6.15 -5.49
#